data_AF-A0A522WT72-F1
#
_entry.id   AF-A0A522WT72-F1
#
_cell.length_a   1.000
_cell.length_b   1.000
_cell.length_c   1.000
_cell.angle_alpha   90.00
_cell.angle_beta   90.00
_cell.angle_gamma   90.00
#
_symmetry.space_group_name_H-M   'P 1'
#
loop_
_entity.id
_entity.type
_entity.pdbx_description
1 polymer ?
#
loop_
_entity_poly.entity_id
_entity_poly.type
_entity_poly.pdbx_seq_one_letter_code
_entity_poly.pdbx_strand_id
1 'polypeptide(L)'
;MTANKAQIRLQPSWLGNVHEITYAFYSPHPSPITIHTTFLYYKYNRLQVDLAPSPVGEGWGEENKNKHLYPPHPNLLPQGRRSRYLCRYLCYFSRLLLALLLAGAITGQAYAESGSEAAVKTAFLYNFFKFIEWPKAAANQDAYRLCTTNNDQLGDSLSVLESKTVNSKPMLIERNTTGEGLKNCHMVFIDSSENTTRIIRYLKNLPIVTVSDEPGFIDQGGTIGLIQGDNRLSFEINLAAANANGVHISAQLLKLARRVNVAK
;
A
#
# COMPACT_ATOMS: atom_id res chain seq x y z
N MET A 1 60.82 7.32 -44.55
CA MET A 1 61.47 6.59 -43.44
C MET A 1 60.75 7.05 -42.17
N THR A 2 59.93 6.27 -41.48
CA THR A 2 59.99 4.86 -41.11
C THR A 2 58.58 4.26 -41.09
N ALA A 3 58.51 2.99 -41.51
CA ALA A 3 57.36 2.11 -41.36
C ALA A 3 57.43 1.38 -40.01
N ASN A 4 56.28 1.14 -39.38
CA ASN A 4 55.87 -0.19 -38.89
C ASN A 4 54.46 -0.07 -38.27
N LYS A 5 53.41 -0.48 -38.98
CA LYS A 5 52.86 -1.85 -39.13
C LYS A 5 51.95 -2.22 -37.95
N ALA A 6 50.66 -2.08 -38.23
CA ALA A 6 49.53 -2.50 -37.45
C ALA A 6 49.53 -4.00 -37.18
N GLN A 7 49.06 -4.38 -35.98
CA GLN A 7 48.53 -5.72 -35.72
C GLN A 7 47.08 -5.59 -35.25
N ILE A 8 46.20 -6.11 -36.10
CA ILE A 8 44.82 -6.47 -35.81
C ILE A 8 44.86 -7.80 -35.05
N ARG A 9 44.20 -7.90 -33.90
CA ARG A 9 43.85 -9.19 -33.29
C ARG A 9 42.38 -9.18 -32.87
N LEU A 10 41.67 -10.13 -33.47
CA LEU A 10 40.26 -10.44 -33.31
C LEU A 10 39.96 -10.88 -31.87
N GLN A 11 38.86 -10.39 -31.29
CA GLN A 11 38.20 -11.03 -30.15
C GLN A 11 37.15 -12.01 -30.66
N PRO A 12 37.05 -13.17 -30.01
CA PRO A 12 35.72 -13.66 -29.65
C PRO A 12 35.72 -14.25 -28.23
N SER A 13 34.87 -13.73 -27.35
CA SER A 13 34.31 -14.54 -26.27
C SER A 13 33.18 -13.79 -25.57
N TRP A 14 31.97 -14.29 -25.79
CA TRP A 14 30.81 -14.11 -24.94
C TRP A 14 31.10 -14.64 -23.53
N LEU A 15 30.84 -13.85 -22.50
CA LEU A 15 30.08 -14.19 -21.28
C LEU A 15 30.25 -13.07 -20.25
N GLY A 16 29.11 -12.62 -19.72
CA GLY A 16 28.99 -11.43 -18.89
C GLY A 16 29.73 -11.54 -17.56
N ASN A 17 30.53 -10.51 -17.28
CA ASN A 17 30.99 -10.20 -15.94
C ASN A 17 29.83 -9.58 -15.15
N VAL A 18 29.36 -10.27 -14.12
CA VAL A 18 28.49 -9.70 -13.11
C VAL A 18 29.39 -8.87 -12.19
N HIS A 19 29.30 -7.54 -12.28
CA HIS A 19 29.94 -6.67 -11.31
C HIS A 19 29.15 -6.72 -9.99
N GLU A 20 29.81 -7.20 -8.96
CA GLU A 20 29.40 -7.07 -7.56
C GLU A 20 29.49 -5.59 -7.17
N ILE A 21 28.35 -4.93 -6.96
CA ILE A 21 28.30 -3.55 -6.45
C ILE A 21 28.13 -3.64 -4.93
N THR A 22 29.22 -3.44 -4.20
CA THR A 22 29.22 -3.33 -2.74
C THR A 22 28.75 -1.93 -2.35
N TYR A 23 27.56 -1.81 -1.75
CA TYR A 23 27.15 -0.59 -1.06
C TYR A 23 27.48 -0.71 0.43
N ALA A 24 28.35 0.18 0.92
CA ALA A 24 28.61 0.34 2.35
C ALA A 24 27.63 1.40 2.91
N PHE A 25 26.68 0.98 3.75
CA PHE A 25 25.89 1.89 4.58
C PHE A 25 26.40 1.81 6.02
N TYR A 26 27.03 2.90 6.46
CA TYR A 26 27.35 3.14 7.87
C TYR A 26 26.08 3.70 8.52
N SER A 27 25.50 2.98 9.49
CA SER A 27 24.42 3.48 10.34
C SER A 27 24.79 3.23 11.80
N PRO A 28 24.79 4.24 12.69
CA PRO A 28 24.86 4.02 14.12
C PRO A 28 23.48 3.60 14.65
N HIS A 29 23.47 2.54 15.45
CA HIS A 29 22.40 1.83 16.22
C HIS A 29 21.18 2.60 16.77
N PRO A 30 20.12 1.91 17.32
CA PRO A 30 19.67 0.52 17.09
C PRO A 30 18.13 0.33 16.90
N SER A 31 17.81 -0.81 16.26
CA SER A 31 16.53 -1.57 16.20
C SER A 31 15.44 -1.05 15.23
N PRO A 32 14.96 -1.94 14.33
CA PRO A 32 13.93 -2.92 14.70
C PRO A 32 14.15 -4.34 14.16
N ILE A 33 13.42 -5.25 14.80
CA ILE A 33 13.33 -6.70 14.59
C ILE A 33 13.01 -7.03 13.12
N THR A 34 13.89 -7.78 12.46
CA THR A 34 13.66 -8.34 11.11
C THR A 34 13.18 -9.79 11.25
N ILE A 35 11.97 -10.08 10.77
CA ILE A 35 11.41 -11.44 10.70
C ILE A 35 11.94 -12.11 9.42
N HIS A 36 12.81 -13.11 9.56
CA HIS A 36 13.19 -13.99 8.45
C HIS A 36 12.08 -15.02 8.21
N THR A 37 11.44 -14.97 7.04
CA THR A 37 10.63 -16.08 6.53
C THR A 37 11.45 -16.85 5.50
N THR A 38 11.92 -18.04 5.89
CA THR A 38 12.62 -18.95 4.99
C THR A 38 11.60 -19.82 4.25
N PHE A 39 11.45 -19.61 2.94
CA PHE A 39 10.72 -20.52 2.07
C PHE A 39 11.61 -21.72 1.71
N LEU A 40 11.21 -22.93 2.14
CA LEU A 40 11.77 -24.18 1.62
C LEU A 40 11.00 -24.59 0.37
N TYR A 41 11.66 -24.56 -0.79
CA TYR A 41 11.14 -25.07 -2.05
C TYR A 41 11.60 -26.53 -2.24
N TYR A 42 10.67 -27.48 -2.30
CA TYR A 42 10.98 -28.87 -2.68
C TYR A 42 10.87 -29.03 -4.20
N LYS A 43 12.00 -29.32 -4.85
CA LYS A 43 12.09 -29.62 -6.28
C LYS A 43 11.89 -31.13 -6.50
N TYR A 44 10.78 -31.51 -7.12
CA TYR A 44 10.56 -32.89 -7.58
C TYR A 44 11.45 -33.17 -8.80
N ASN A 45 12.39 -34.12 -8.66
CA ASN A 45 13.17 -34.62 -9.78
C ASN A 45 12.44 -35.82 -10.41
N ARG A 46 12.05 -35.65 -11.67
CA ARG A 46 11.54 -36.69 -12.56
C ARG A 46 12.75 -37.32 -13.27
N LEU A 47 13.02 -38.60 -13.05
CA LEU A 47 13.97 -39.37 -13.86
C LEU A 47 13.18 -40.28 -14.81
N GLN A 48 13.38 -40.08 -16.12
CA GLN A 48 13.04 -41.04 -17.19
C GLN A 48 14.10 -42.15 -17.17
N VAL A 49 13.70 -43.43 -17.08
CA VAL A 49 13.58 -44.42 -18.17
C VAL A 49 14.88 -44.60 -18.96
N ASP A 50 15.54 -45.74 -18.75
CA ASP A 50 16.41 -46.40 -19.73
C ASP A 50 15.94 -47.85 -19.93
N LEU A 51 15.95 -48.27 -21.20
CA LEU A 51 15.46 -49.54 -21.73
C LEU A 51 16.61 -50.56 -21.91
N ALA A 52 16.19 -51.83 -21.89
CA ALA A 52 16.78 -53.03 -22.52
C ALA A 52 17.75 -53.90 -21.69
N PRO A 53 17.91 -55.21 -22.03
CA PRO A 53 16.98 -56.15 -22.67
C PRO A 53 16.76 -57.44 -21.85
N SER A 54 15.73 -58.21 -22.23
CA SER A 54 15.41 -59.56 -21.74
C SER A 54 16.35 -60.62 -22.35
N PRO A 55 16.54 -61.77 -21.67
CA PRO A 55 16.79 -63.03 -22.34
C PRO A 55 15.62 -64.01 -22.14
N VAL A 56 15.14 -64.53 -23.27
CA VAL A 56 14.49 -65.83 -23.48
C VAL A 56 15.59 -66.89 -23.31
N GLY A 57 15.48 -67.98 -22.56
CA GLY A 57 14.51 -69.08 -22.56
C GLY A 57 15.27 -70.37 -22.15
N GLU A 58 14.55 -71.50 -22.09
CA GLU A 58 15.03 -72.88 -21.75
C GLU A 58 15.13 -73.15 -20.23
N GLY A 59 14.65 -74.24 -19.64
CA GLY A 59 14.00 -75.47 -20.09
C GLY A 59 13.83 -76.40 -18.87
N TRP A 60 12.76 -77.20 -18.89
CA TRP A 60 12.47 -78.47 -18.21
C TRP A 60 13.03 -78.81 -16.79
N GLY A 61 12.12 -79.23 -15.90
CA GLY A 61 12.23 -80.55 -15.27
C GLY A 61 12.32 -80.63 -13.75
N GLU A 62 11.51 -81.55 -13.21
CA GLU A 62 11.64 -82.28 -11.95
C GLU A 62 11.10 -81.69 -10.63
N GLU A 63 9.88 -82.16 -10.34
CA GLU A 63 9.50 -82.84 -9.09
C GLU A 63 10.60 -82.96 -8.04
N ASN A 64 10.43 -82.28 -6.90
CA ASN A 64 11.01 -82.79 -5.66
C ASN A 64 10.05 -82.62 -4.49
N LYS A 65 9.47 -83.75 -4.10
CA LYS A 65 8.81 -83.98 -2.82
C LYS A 65 9.87 -83.81 -1.73
N ASN A 66 9.72 -82.85 -0.83
CA ASN A 66 10.10 -83.08 0.55
C ASN A 66 9.33 -82.24 1.56
N LYS A 67 8.44 -82.97 2.23
CA LYS A 67 7.86 -82.77 3.55
C LYS A 67 8.97 -82.53 4.59
N HIS A 68 8.93 -81.41 5.30
CA HIS A 68 9.45 -81.27 6.68
C HIS A 68 8.71 -80.06 7.29
N LEU A 69 7.61 -80.27 8.00
CA LEU A 69 7.51 -80.56 9.43
C LEU A 69 8.12 -79.45 10.31
N TYR A 70 7.32 -78.41 10.59
CA TYR A 70 7.47 -77.57 11.78
C TYR A 70 6.12 -77.53 12.54
N PRO A 71 6.13 -77.57 13.88
CA PRO A 71 4.95 -77.74 14.70
C PRO A 71 4.11 -76.45 14.79
N PRO A 72 2.82 -76.54 15.18
CA PRO A 72 2.00 -75.37 15.41
C PRO A 72 2.43 -74.68 16.71
N HIS A 73 2.75 -73.39 16.65
CA HIS A 73 2.87 -72.57 17.85
C HIS A 73 1.48 -72.13 18.35
N PRO A 74 1.31 -72.01 19.68
CA PRO A 74 0.02 -71.72 20.29
C PRO A 74 -0.44 -70.29 20.02
N ASN A 75 -1.74 -70.19 19.87
CA ASN A 75 -2.53 -68.99 19.69
C ASN A 75 -2.43 -68.00 20.87
N LEU A 76 -2.59 -66.71 20.50
CA LEU A 76 -3.21 -65.60 21.26
C LEU A 76 -2.33 -64.73 22.18
N LEU A 77 -1.97 -63.55 21.65
CA LEU A 77 -2.29 -62.30 22.33
C LEU A 77 -3.22 -61.46 21.44
N PRO A 78 -4.42 -61.06 21.89
CA PRO A 78 -5.28 -60.18 21.14
C PRO A 78 -4.73 -58.75 21.18
N GLN A 79 -4.28 -58.23 20.04
CA GLN A 79 -4.03 -56.79 19.87
C GLN A 79 -5.36 -56.03 19.79
N GLY A 80 -5.99 -55.88 20.96
CA GLY A 80 -7.27 -55.21 21.14
C GLY A 80 -7.14 -53.69 21.24
N ARG A 81 -7.44 -53.01 20.13
CA ARG A 81 -8.50 -51.99 20.12
C ARG A 81 -8.26 -50.69 20.95
N ARG A 82 -7.07 -50.07 20.89
CA ARG A 82 -6.89 -48.67 21.37
C ARG A 82 -6.75 -47.61 20.27
N SER A 83 -6.52 -47.99 19.00
CA SER A 83 -6.21 -47.05 17.91
C SER A 83 -7.42 -46.64 17.03
N ARG A 84 -8.62 -46.48 17.61
CA ARG A 84 -9.79 -45.95 16.87
C ARG A 84 -10.35 -44.66 17.47
N TYR A 85 -10.10 -44.42 18.75
CA TYR A 85 -10.54 -43.21 19.45
C TYR A 85 -9.62 -42.03 19.13
N LEU A 86 -8.30 -42.25 19.13
CA LEU A 86 -7.31 -41.21 18.81
C LEU A 86 -7.50 -40.62 17.41
N CYS A 87 -7.83 -41.44 16.40
CA CYS A 87 -8.06 -40.97 15.04
C CYS A 87 -9.33 -40.10 14.92
N ARG A 88 -10.39 -40.41 15.67
CA ARG A 88 -11.61 -39.57 15.71
C ARG A 88 -11.33 -38.23 16.38
N TYR A 89 -10.64 -38.21 17.52
CA TYR A 89 -10.29 -36.95 18.21
C TYR A 89 -9.35 -36.08 17.38
N LEU A 90 -8.40 -36.66 16.65
CA LEU A 90 -7.50 -35.93 15.76
C LEU A 90 -8.24 -35.29 14.57
N CYS A 91 -9.22 -35.99 13.98
CA CYS A 91 -10.07 -35.42 12.93
C CYS A 91 -11.01 -34.30 13.45
N TYR A 92 -11.54 -34.44 14.67
CA TYR A 92 -12.36 -33.39 15.29
C TYR A 92 -11.52 -32.15 15.62
N PHE A 93 -10.32 -32.32 16.17
CA PHE A 93 -9.41 -31.22 16.44
C PHE A 93 -8.97 -30.51 15.16
N SER A 94 -8.67 -31.26 14.10
CA SER A 94 -8.31 -30.70 12.79
C SER A 94 -9.45 -29.87 12.17
N ARG A 95 -10.70 -30.36 12.24
CA ARG A 95 -11.88 -29.62 11.75
C ARG A 95 -12.19 -28.38 12.59
N LEU A 96 -12.02 -28.47 13.90
CA LEU A 96 -12.23 -27.33 14.81
C LEU A 96 -11.17 -26.25 14.59
N LEU A 97 -9.90 -26.65 14.40
CA LEU A 97 -8.79 -25.74 14.14
C LEU A 97 -8.94 -25.06 12.77
N LEU A 98 -9.40 -25.80 11.75
CA LEU A 98 -9.72 -25.24 10.43
C LEU A 98 -10.90 -24.25 10.51
N ALA A 99 -11.96 -24.57 11.25
CA ALA A 99 -13.08 -23.65 11.45
C ALA A 99 -12.66 -22.38 12.20
N LEU A 100 -11.76 -22.49 13.18
CA LEU A 100 -11.22 -21.34 13.91
C LEU A 100 -10.35 -20.44 13.00
N LEU A 101 -9.55 -21.05 12.12
CA LEU A 101 -8.72 -20.34 11.13
C LEU A 101 -9.57 -19.61 10.09
N LEU A 102 -10.66 -20.21 9.61
CA LEU A 102 -11.58 -19.54 8.67
C LEU A 102 -12.39 -18.42 9.35
N ALA A 103 -12.74 -18.56 10.63
CA ALA A 103 -13.44 -17.51 11.37
C ALA A 103 -12.57 -16.25 11.62
N GLY A 104 -11.25 -16.42 11.73
CA GLY A 104 -10.31 -15.30 11.91
C GLY A 104 -10.02 -14.48 10.66
N ALA A 105 -10.34 -14.98 9.46
CA ALA A 105 -10.03 -14.31 8.19
C ALA A 105 -11.06 -13.23 7.79
N ILE A 106 -12.22 -13.16 8.46
CA ILE A 106 -13.34 -12.32 8.03
C ILE A 106 -13.35 -10.94 8.73
N THR A 107 -12.54 -10.73 9.77
CA THR A 107 -12.61 -9.51 10.60
C THR A 107 -11.64 -8.39 10.21
N GLY A 108 -10.89 -8.51 9.11
CA GLY A 108 -9.75 -7.63 8.80
C GLY A 108 -9.93 -6.51 7.76
N GLN A 109 -11.06 -6.39 7.07
CA GLN A 109 -11.11 -5.57 5.83
C GLN A 109 -11.67 -4.14 5.95
N ALA A 110 -12.19 -3.69 7.10
CA ALA A 110 -12.87 -2.38 7.16
C ALA A 110 -11.96 -1.17 7.48
N TYR A 111 -10.74 -1.37 7.99
CA TYR A 111 -9.92 -0.26 8.51
C TYR A 111 -8.78 0.19 7.57
N ALA A 112 -8.38 -0.63 6.60
CA ALA A 112 -7.24 -0.34 5.75
C ALA A 112 -7.58 0.65 4.60
N GLU A 113 -8.82 0.62 4.11
CA GLU A 113 -9.26 1.43 2.97
C GLU A 113 -9.44 2.91 3.36
N SER A 114 -10.11 3.18 4.48
CA SER A 114 -10.33 4.54 5.01
C SER A 114 -9.02 5.26 5.38
N GLY A 115 -8.07 4.55 5.99
CA GLY A 115 -6.74 5.10 6.30
C GLY A 115 -5.96 5.52 5.06
N SER A 116 -6.11 4.78 3.95
CA SER A 116 -5.45 5.12 2.68
C SER A 116 -6.03 6.38 2.04
N GLU A 117 -7.35 6.54 2.07
CA GLU A 117 -8.03 7.70 1.48
C GLU A 117 -7.71 8.98 2.25
N ALA A 118 -7.79 8.94 3.58
CA ALA A 118 -7.46 10.08 4.45
C ALA A 118 -5.99 10.54 4.24
N ALA A 119 -5.06 9.60 4.10
CA ALA A 119 -3.65 9.90 3.81
C ALA A 119 -3.48 10.56 2.43
N VAL A 120 -4.20 10.08 1.41
CA VAL A 120 -4.17 10.69 0.07
C VAL A 120 -4.77 12.10 0.10
N LYS A 121 -5.92 12.31 0.74
CA LYS A 121 -6.54 13.65 0.92
C LYS A 121 -5.57 14.61 1.61
N THR A 122 -4.93 14.17 2.69
CA THR A 122 -3.92 14.96 3.42
C THR A 122 -2.73 15.33 2.54
N ALA A 123 -2.26 14.42 1.68
CA ALA A 123 -1.19 14.71 0.72
C ALA A 123 -1.62 15.78 -0.31
N PHE A 124 -2.88 15.76 -0.78
CA PHE A 124 -3.41 16.81 -1.65
C PHE A 124 -3.43 18.17 -0.95
N LEU A 125 -3.92 18.24 0.29
CA LEU A 125 -3.94 19.48 1.08
C LEU A 125 -2.53 20.08 1.21
N TYR A 126 -1.54 19.25 1.56
CA TYR A 126 -0.14 19.68 1.62
C TYR A 126 0.39 20.20 0.29
N ASN A 127 0.09 19.50 -0.81
CA ASN A 127 0.52 19.91 -2.13
C ASN A 127 -0.12 21.24 -2.54
N PHE A 128 -1.40 21.47 -2.24
CA PHE A 128 -2.06 22.75 -2.54
C PHE A 128 -1.35 23.92 -1.89
N PHE A 129 -0.93 23.82 -0.63
CA PHE A 129 -0.15 24.89 0.02
C PHE A 129 1.13 25.26 -0.74
N LYS A 130 1.79 24.31 -1.41
CA LYS A 130 3.01 24.57 -2.20
C LYS A 130 2.76 25.37 -3.48
N PHE A 131 1.53 25.36 -3.97
CA PHE A 131 1.17 25.91 -5.28
C PHE A 131 0.20 27.08 -5.22
N ILE A 132 -0.13 27.52 -3.99
CA ILE A 132 -1.05 28.61 -3.72
C ILE A 132 -0.29 29.72 -3.01
N GLU A 133 -0.47 30.93 -3.50
CA GLU A 133 0.11 32.14 -2.94
C GLU A 133 -1.01 33.01 -2.35
N TRP A 134 -0.90 33.25 -1.05
CA TRP A 134 -1.80 34.14 -0.32
C TRP A 134 -1.31 35.60 -0.42
N PRO A 135 -2.21 36.59 -0.36
CA PRO A 135 -1.82 38.00 -0.39
C PRO A 135 -0.96 38.34 0.83
N LYS A 136 -0.04 39.31 0.70
CA LYS A 136 0.94 39.67 1.75
C LYS A 136 0.33 39.85 3.15
N ALA A 137 -0.87 40.44 3.24
CA ALA A 137 -1.56 40.63 4.52
C ALA A 137 -1.85 39.32 5.26
N ALA A 138 -2.19 38.25 4.54
CA ALA A 138 -2.36 36.91 5.09
C ALA A 138 -1.03 36.15 5.15
N ALA A 139 -0.18 36.30 4.13
CA ALA A 139 1.08 35.57 4.02
C ALA A 139 2.16 36.05 5.00
N ASN A 140 2.04 37.21 5.64
CA ASN A 140 3.01 37.70 6.63
C ASN A 140 2.92 36.99 8.00
N GLN A 141 2.14 35.92 8.13
CA GLN A 141 2.11 35.09 9.33
C GLN A 141 3.37 34.19 9.42
N ASP A 142 3.77 33.85 10.64
CA ASP A 142 4.92 32.97 10.91
C ASP A 142 4.67 31.51 10.51
N ALA A 143 3.42 31.13 10.24
CA ALA A 143 3.02 29.78 9.87
C ALA A 143 1.86 29.77 8.89
N TYR A 144 1.74 28.66 8.13
CA TYR A 144 0.53 28.36 7.37
C TYR A 144 -0.42 27.53 8.21
N ARG A 145 -1.70 27.92 8.24
CA ARG A 145 -2.72 27.27 9.08
C ARG A 145 -3.73 26.52 8.23
N LEU A 146 -3.82 25.20 8.45
CA LEU A 146 -4.85 24.33 7.89
C LEU A 146 -5.88 24.03 8.97
N CYS A 147 -7.14 24.32 8.68
CA CYS A 147 -8.24 24.05 9.60
C CYS A 147 -9.16 22.98 9.04
N THR A 148 -9.71 22.12 9.90
CA THR A 148 -10.78 21.18 9.55
C THR A 148 -12.03 21.49 10.36
N THR A 149 -13.20 21.42 9.74
CA THR A 149 -14.48 21.71 10.43
C THR A 149 -14.96 20.54 11.30
N ASN A 150 -14.59 19.31 10.91
CA ASN A 150 -14.74 18.08 11.69
C ASN A 150 -13.44 17.24 11.59
N ASN A 151 -13.24 16.27 12.47
CA ASN A 151 -12.05 15.40 12.53
C ASN A 151 -12.29 14.02 11.91
N ASP A 152 -13.54 13.64 11.63
CA ASP A 152 -13.89 12.25 11.29
C ASP A 152 -13.27 11.76 9.97
N GLN A 153 -13.19 12.60 8.94
CA GLN A 153 -12.73 12.18 7.62
C GLN A 153 -11.21 12.10 7.43
N LEU A 154 -10.44 12.95 8.12
CA LEU A 154 -8.98 13.00 7.98
C LEU A 154 -8.24 12.44 9.20
N GLY A 155 -8.84 12.54 10.39
CA GLY A 155 -8.33 12.01 11.66
C GLY A 155 -6.83 12.21 11.87
N ASP A 156 -6.16 11.09 12.16
CA ASP A 156 -4.72 11.07 12.48
C ASP A 156 -3.81 11.27 11.26
N SER A 157 -4.34 11.18 10.04
CA SER A 157 -3.53 11.38 8.83
C SER A 157 -2.94 12.79 8.78
N LEU A 158 -3.61 13.79 9.37
CA LEU A 158 -3.16 15.18 9.45
C LEU A 158 -1.89 15.37 10.29
N SER A 159 -1.60 14.47 11.24
CA SER A 159 -0.44 14.60 12.14
C SER A 159 0.88 14.56 11.35
N VAL A 160 0.88 13.97 10.14
CA VAL A 160 2.04 13.98 9.25
C VAL A 160 2.43 15.39 8.79
N LEU A 161 1.49 16.34 8.82
CA LEU A 161 1.69 17.72 8.37
C LEU A 161 2.26 18.63 9.47
N GLU A 162 2.09 18.29 10.74
CA GLU A 162 2.56 19.13 11.88
C GLU A 162 4.10 19.31 11.88
N SER A 163 4.83 18.37 11.29
CA SER A 163 6.29 18.44 11.13
C SER A 163 6.74 19.04 9.79
N LYS A 164 5.81 19.44 8.92
CA LYS A 164 6.10 19.92 7.57
C LYS A 164 6.22 21.43 7.51
N THR A 165 6.97 21.88 6.51
CA THR A 165 7.07 23.27 6.13
C THR A 165 6.66 23.47 4.68
N VAL A 166 6.22 24.69 4.38
CA VAL A 166 5.94 25.20 3.03
C VAL A 166 6.58 26.57 2.93
N ASN A 167 7.44 26.79 1.93
CA ASN A 167 8.18 28.05 1.75
C ASN A 167 8.90 28.52 3.03
N SER A 168 9.54 27.56 3.72
CA SER A 168 10.24 27.76 5.01
C SER A 168 9.36 28.18 6.19
N LYS A 169 8.02 28.10 6.06
CA LYS A 169 7.07 28.33 7.16
C LYS A 169 6.51 27.01 7.68
N PRO A 170 6.44 26.80 9.01
CA PRO A 170 5.78 25.64 9.58
C PRO A 170 4.30 25.60 9.24
N MET A 171 3.73 24.39 9.27
CA MET A 171 2.30 24.17 9.19
C MET A 171 1.68 23.99 10.58
N LEU A 172 0.59 24.68 10.84
CA LEU A 172 -0.24 24.52 12.03
C LEU A 172 -1.58 23.91 11.64
N ILE A 173 -1.95 22.84 12.31
CA ILE A 173 -3.21 22.13 12.07
C ILE A 173 -4.18 22.45 13.20
N GLU A 174 -5.36 22.98 12.86
CA GLU A 174 -6.46 23.15 13.79
C GLU A 174 -7.62 22.24 13.39
N ARG A 175 -8.05 21.39 14.33
CA ARG A 175 -9.12 20.42 14.11
C ARG A 175 -10.41 20.92 14.76
N ASN A 176 -11.56 20.58 14.18
CA ASN A 176 -12.88 20.96 14.69
C ASN A 176 -13.07 22.49 14.85
N THR A 177 -12.46 23.26 13.95
CA THR A 177 -12.52 24.72 13.97
C THR A 177 -13.88 25.19 13.48
N THR A 178 -14.51 26.10 14.23
CA THR A 178 -15.82 26.67 13.90
C THR A 178 -15.83 28.18 14.09
N GLY A 179 -16.83 28.85 13.51
CA GLY A 179 -17.07 30.29 13.72
C GLY A 179 -15.87 31.16 13.39
N GLU A 180 -15.50 32.06 14.31
CA GLU A 180 -14.42 33.03 14.07
C GLU A 180 -13.05 32.40 13.92
N GLY A 181 -12.81 31.22 14.51
CA GLY A 181 -11.53 30.51 14.36
C GLY A 181 -11.19 30.23 12.90
N LEU A 182 -12.19 29.98 12.07
CA LEU A 182 -12.01 29.71 10.64
C LEU A 182 -11.39 30.89 9.88
N LYS A 183 -11.54 32.13 10.38
CA LYS A 183 -10.99 33.33 9.74
C LYS A 183 -9.47 33.45 9.89
N ASN A 184 -8.88 32.70 10.82
CA ASN A 184 -7.43 32.68 11.06
C ASN A 184 -6.71 31.65 10.18
N CYS A 185 -7.46 30.87 9.40
CA CYS A 185 -6.95 29.78 8.58
C CYS A 185 -6.54 30.29 7.20
N HIS A 186 -5.53 29.68 6.60
CA HIS A 186 -5.19 29.92 5.19
C HIS A 186 -5.98 28.98 4.28
N MET A 187 -6.19 27.76 4.76
CA MET A 187 -6.98 26.73 4.08
C MET A 187 -7.93 26.08 5.08
N VAL A 188 -9.17 25.85 4.65
CA VAL A 188 -10.20 25.17 5.44
C VAL A 188 -10.65 23.95 4.66
N PHE A 189 -10.42 22.75 5.21
CA PHE A 189 -11.06 21.53 4.76
C PHE A 189 -12.45 21.42 5.44
N ILE A 190 -13.50 21.44 4.61
CA ILE A 190 -14.88 21.38 5.04
C ILE A 190 -15.36 19.95 4.85
N ASP A 191 -15.67 19.30 5.98
CA ASP A 191 -16.24 17.96 6.00
C ASP A 191 -17.63 17.95 5.33
N SER A 192 -17.91 16.94 4.52
CA SER A 192 -19.20 16.82 3.81
C SER A 192 -20.42 16.63 4.74
N SER A 193 -20.20 16.34 6.02
CA SER A 193 -21.26 16.30 7.05
C SER A 193 -21.72 17.68 7.52
N GLU A 194 -20.95 18.74 7.23
CA GLU A 194 -21.23 20.11 7.68
C GLU A 194 -22.09 20.89 6.67
N ASN A 195 -22.60 22.05 7.10
CA ASN A 195 -23.29 22.96 6.19
C ASN A 195 -22.30 23.76 5.34
N THR A 196 -21.79 23.13 4.30
CA THR A 196 -20.75 23.66 3.42
C THR A 196 -21.10 25.00 2.78
N THR A 197 -22.33 25.14 2.26
CA THR A 197 -22.80 26.41 1.68
C THR A 197 -22.75 27.56 2.70
N ARG A 198 -23.13 27.30 3.96
CA ARG A 198 -23.05 28.32 5.02
C ARG A 198 -21.61 28.72 5.32
N ILE A 199 -20.69 27.75 5.36
CA ILE A 199 -19.28 28.00 5.65
C ILE A 199 -18.61 28.77 4.50
N ILE A 200 -18.83 28.36 3.24
CA ILE A 200 -18.35 29.10 2.06
C ILE A 200 -18.81 30.55 2.11
N ARG A 201 -20.09 30.79 2.40
CA ARG A 201 -20.65 32.15 2.49
C ARG A 201 -20.01 32.96 3.62
N TYR A 202 -19.74 32.33 4.76
CA TYR A 202 -19.11 32.97 5.91
C TYR A 202 -17.66 33.38 5.64
N LEU A 203 -16.93 32.60 4.84
CA LEU A 203 -15.52 32.83 4.49
C LEU A 203 -15.33 33.64 3.19
N LYS A 204 -16.42 34.09 2.57
CA LYS A 204 -16.41 34.81 1.29
C LYS A 204 -15.58 36.09 1.39
N ASN A 205 -14.77 36.37 0.37
CA ASN A 205 -13.89 37.55 0.25
C ASN A 205 -12.77 37.62 1.31
N LEU A 206 -12.53 36.54 2.06
CA LEU A 206 -11.35 36.41 2.88
C LEU A 206 -10.27 35.65 2.10
N PRO A 207 -8.97 35.89 2.37
CA PRO A 207 -7.87 35.19 1.71
C PRO A 207 -7.74 33.75 2.23
N ILE A 208 -8.78 32.95 2.00
CA ILE A 208 -8.93 31.59 2.51
C ILE A 208 -9.32 30.69 1.35
N VAL A 209 -8.64 29.56 1.23
CA VAL A 209 -8.96 28.50 0.29
C VAL A 209 -9.85 27.48 0.97
N THR A 210 -11.06 27.30 0.45
CA THR A 210 -11.96 26.25 0.93
C THR A 210 -11.78 24.98 0.11
N VAL A 211 -11.68 23.85 0.78
CA VAL A 211 -11.51 22.52 0.18
C VAL A 211 -12.58 21.59 0.74
N SER A 212 -13.22 20.79 -0.10
CA SER A 212 -14.15 19.74 0.33
C SER A 212 -14.20 18.65 -0.73
N ASP A 213 -14.58 17.45 -0.33
CA ASP A 213 -14.92 16.34 -1.22
C ASP A 213 -16.43 16.17 -1.42
N GLU A 214 -17.24 17.13 -0.95
CA GLU A 214 -18.67 17.14 -1.20
C GLU A 214 -18.97 17.26 -2.72
N PRO A 215 -19.86 16.41 -3.26
CA PRO A 215 -20.28 16.52 -4.65
C PRO A 215 -20.85 17.90 -4.99
N GLY A 216 -20.39 18.49 -6.10
CA GLY A 216 -20.85 19.81 -6.56
C GLY A 216 -20.27 21.00 -5.78
N PHE A 217 -19.28 20.79 -4.90
CA PHE A 217 -18.66 21.84 -4.09
C PHE A 217 -18.21 23.09 -4.88
N ILE A 218 -17.62 22.89 -6.07
CA ILE A 218 -17.19 23.99 -6.95
C ILE A 218 -18.36 24.86 -7.41
N ASP A 219 -19.50 24.24 -7.69
CA ASP A 219 -20.71 24.92 -8.18
C ASP A 219 -21.43 25.66 -7.02
N GLN A 220 -21.19 25.27 -5.77
CA GLN A 220 -21.61 26.00 -4.56
C GLN A 220 -20.73 27.22 -4.23
N GLY A 221 -19.66 27.46 -5.00
CA GLY A 221 -18.72 28.57 -4.78
C GLY A 221 -17.50 28.21 -3.91
N GLY A 222 -17.28 26.92 -3.64
CA GLY A 222 -16.05 26.44 -3.02
C GLY A 222 -14.82 26.62 -3.91
N THR A 223 -13.62 26.64 -3.33
CA THR A 223 -12.39 26.93 -4.09
C THR A 223 -11.81 25.67 -4.77
N ILE A 224 -11.65 24.57 -4.03
CA ILE A 224 -11.11 23.31 -4.56
C ILE A 224 -12.00 22.15 -4.15
N GLY A 225 -12.55 21.42 -5.13
CA GLY A 225 -13.37 20.24 -4.90
C GLY A 225 -12.56 18.98 -5.13
N LEU A 226 -12.41 18.12 -4.11
CA LEU A 226 -11.83 16.79 -4.28
C LEU A 226 -12.88 15.87 -4.88
N ILE A 227 -12.46 15.02 -5.80
CA ILE A 227 -13.35 14.15 -6.58
C ILE A 227 -12.72 12.78 -6.71
N GLN A 228 -13.50 11.74 -6.45
CA GLN A 228 -13.08 10.39 -6.76
C GLN A 228 -13.34 10.14 -8.25
N GLY A 229 -12.27 10.03 -9.04
CA GLY A 229 -12.31 9.64 -10.45
C GLY A 229 -11.83 8.20 -10.64
N ASP A 230 -11.80 7.71 -11.88
CA ASP A 230 -11.35 6.38 -12.36
C ASP A 230 -10.26 5.71 -11.51
N ASN A 231 -10.66 5.16 -10.36
CA ASN A 231 -9.77 4.58 -9.35
C ASN A 231 -8.71 5.50 -8.72
N ARG A 232 -8.79 6.83 -8.87
CA ARG A 232 -7.85 7.79 -8.24
C ARG A 232 -8.53 9.08 -7.79
N LEU A 233 -8.08 9.60 -6.65
CA LEU A 233 -8.48 10.93 -6.21
C LEU A 233 -7.92 11.99 -7.18
N SER A 234 -8.77 12.93 -7.57
CA SER A 234 -8.45 14.09 -8.40
C SER A 234 -9.10 15.34 -7.77
N PHE A 235 -9.02 16.48 -8.45
CA PHE A 235 -9.62 17.72 -7.95
C PHE A 235 -10.06 18.64 -9.08
N GLU A 236 -10.97 19.53 -8.74
CA GLU A 236 -11.47 20.62 -9.57
C GLU A 236 -11.19 21.94 -8.86
N ILE A 237 -11.05 23.02 -9.62
CA ILE A 237 -10.70 24.34 -9.08
C ILE A 237 -11.70 25.38 -9.56
N ASN A 238 -12.22 26.19 -8.64
CA ASN A 238 -12.91 27.44 -8.93
C ASN A 238 -11.90 28.59 -8.87
N LEU A 239 -11.29 28.90 -10.02
CA LEU A 239 -10.31 29.98 -10.12
C LEU A 239 -10.96 31.34 -9.92
N ALA A 240 -12.24 31.51 -10.29
CA ALA A 240 -12.99 32.73 -10.01
C ALA A 240 -13.11 32.99 -8.50
N ALA A 241 -13.42 31.96 -7.70
CA ALA A 241 -13.51 32.07 -6.25
C ALA A 241 -12.15 32.38 -5.61
N ALA A 242 -11.07 31.71 -6.06
CA ALA A 242 -9.72 31.99 -5.58
C ALA A 242 -9.31 33.45 -5.83
N ASN A 243 -9.54 33.94 -7.04
CA ASN A 243 -9.23 35.32 -7.43
C ASN A 243 -10.06 36.34 -6.64
N ALA A 244 -11.35 36.07 -6.40
CA ALA A 244 -12.21 36.92 -5.59
C ALA A 244 -11.73 37.02 -4.12
N ASN A 245 -11.08 35.97 -3.62
CA ASN A 245 -10.44 35.93 -2.31
C ASN A 245 -9.01 36.52 -2.31
N GLY A 246 -8.53 37.03 -3.45
CA GLY A 246 -7.17 37.57 -3.59
C GLY A 246 -6.07 36.51 -3.50
N VAL A 247 -6.41 35.23 -3.68
CA VAL A 247 -5.50 34.09 -3.63
C VAL A 247 -5.06 33.73 -5.04
N HIS A 248 -3.75 33.60 -5.26
CA HIS A 248 -3.20 33.23 -6.56
C HIS A 248 -2.88 31.73 -6.61
N ILE A 249 -3.41 31.04 -7.62
CA ILE A 249 -3.15 29.61 -7.84
C ILE A 249 -2.19 29.47 -9.01
N SER A 250 -1.07 28.78 -8.79
CA SER A 250 -0.05 28.58 -9.83
C SER A 250 -0.59 27.78 -11.02
N ALA A 251 -0.11 28.12 -12.21
CA ALA A 251 -0.44 27.40 -13.44
C ALA A 251 -0.05 25.91 -13.39
N GLN A 252 0.94 25.54 -12.57
CA GLN A 252 1.35 24.15 -12.38
C GLN A 252 0.24 23.32 -11.74
N LEU A 253 -0.42 23.85 -10.71
CA LEU A 253 -1.54 23.16 -10.07
C LEU A 253 -2.79 23.14 -10.97
N LEU A 254 -3.07 24.24 -11.68
CA LEU A 254 -4.21 24.32 -12.61
C LEU A 254 -4.14 23.26 -13.72
N LYS A 255 -2.94 22.94 -14.22
CA LYS A 255 -2.73 21.89 -15.23
C LYS A 255 -3.07 20.48 -14.73
N LEU A 256 -3.06 20.25 -13.43
CA LEU A 256 -3.37 18.96 -12.82
C LEU A 256 -4.86 18.82 -12.47
N ALA A 257 -5.60 19.92 -12.45
CA ALA A 257 -7.03 19.92 -12.16
C ALA A 257 -7.82 19.28 -13.31
N ARG A 258 -8.85 18.50 -12.97
CA ARG A 258 -9.77 17.91 -13.96
C ARG A 258 -10.64 18.98 -14.63
N ARG A 259 -11.06 19.98 -13.85
CA ARG A 259 -11.93 21.08 -14.28
C ARG A 259 -11.46 22.37 -13.62
N VAL A 260 -11.46 23.46 -14.38
CA VAL A 260 -11.19 24.81 -13.88
C VAL A 260 -12.37 25.71 -14.24
N ASN A 261 -13.06 26.25 -13.23
CA ASN A 261 -14.10 27.27 -13.41
C ASN A 261 -13.47 28.66 -13.37
N VAL A 262 -13.63 29.41 -14.45
CA VAL A 262 -13.14 30.79 -14.61
C VAL A 262 -14.32 31.75 -14.65
N ALA A 263 -14.12 32.99 -14.16
CA ALA A 263 -15.17 34.00 -14.20
C ALA A 263 -15.60 34.24 -15.65
N LYS A 264 -16.92 34.29 -15.88
CA LYS A 264 -17.53 34.52 -17.19
C LYS A 264 -17.55 36.00 -17.54
#